data_AF-A0A971AZF6-F1
#
_entry.id   AF-A0A971AZF6-F1
#
_cell.length_a   1.000
_cell.length_b   1.000
_cell.length_c   1.000
_cell.angle_alpha   90.00
_cell.angle_beta   90.00
_cell.angle_gamma   90.00
#
_symmetry.space_group_name_H-M   'P 1'
#
loop_
_entity.id
_entity.type
_entity.pdbx_description
1 polymer ?
#
loop_
_entity_poly.entity_id
_entity_poly.type
_entity_poly.pdbx_seq_one_letter_code
_entity_poly.pdbx_strand_id
1 'polypeptide(L)'
;MKHLKICAVFLICAIMTSCGANEVASSSTATISVPKQEQSEIITDKKLLYKNDDSNLAVKTLYLTVRRGNDGENTNHSWGEINSYSVFDYERMGVDRYKVEAILQEGDENGPLAGGFGYGLTTPNATVQIRGQTSSKYAQKNYKIEIKKDAGSLAGQTTIALNRHMFDSLRLRNKLCFDLMAQIPQMLSLQTQFVHLYVKDETRDEADAFTDYGFYTQVEQPNKTALAAHGMDTNGQLYKINYFEFFRYADVIKLKSEESYDKKAFEELLEIKGNDDHTKLIDMLDDVNNYSMPIEDVCGKYFDMDNMLTWMAFHILMGNIDTQSRNVYIYSPLNSEKWYFWSWDNDGALEQTTRLVRGNSTARGWEYGISNY
;
A
#
# COMPACT_ATOMS: atom_id res chain seq x y z
N MET A 1 -3.48 -48.59 -16.00
CA MET A 1 -4.73 -48.82 -15.25
C MET A 1 -4.56 -48.28 -13.85
N LYS A 2 -5.45 -47.34 -13.46
CA LYS A 2 -5.97 -47.09 -12.09
C LYS A 2 -4.93 -46.76 -11.00
N HIS A 3 -4.83 -45.48 -10.60
CA HIS A 3 -5.47 -44.91 -9.39
C HIS A 3 -4.60 -45.16 -8.12
N LEU A 4 -4.38 -44.27 -7.14
CA LEU A 4 -5.00 -43.00 -6.76
C LEU A 4 -4.40 -42.56 -5.39
N LYS A 5 -4.36 -41.24 -5.16
CA LYS A 5 -4.32 -40.50 -3.87
C LYS A 5 -3.00 -40.37 -3.08
N ILE A 6 -2.43 -39.18 -3.26
CA ILE A 6 -1.62 -38.44 -2.29
C ILE A 6 -2.57 -37.86 -1.24
N CYS A 7 -2.32 -38.10 0.04
CA CYS A 7 -2.93 -37.37 1.16
C CYS A 7 -1.82 -36.67 1.94
N ALA A 8 -1.97 -35.35 2.06
CA ALA A 8 -1.17 -34.46 2.88
C ALA A 8 -1.32 -34.80 4.37
N VAL A 9 -0.20 -34.82 5.09
CA VAL A 9 -0.19 -34.92 6.56
C VAL A 9 -0.06 -33.51 7.13
N PHE A 10 -1.17 -33.00 7.66
CA PHE A 10 -1.17 -31.90 8.62
C PHE A 10 -0.77 -32.45 9.98
N LEU A 11 0.36 -31.97 10.53
CA LEU A 11 0.74 -32.30 11.91
C LEU A 11 0.10 -31.27 12.86
N ILE A 12 -1.06 -31.63 13.40
CA ILE A 12 -1.66 -30.97 14.57
C ILE A 12 -1.20 -31.77 15.78
N CYS A 13 -0.27 -31.25 16.58
CA CYS A 13 0.06 -31.82 17.89
C CYS A 13 -0.75 -31.10 18.97
N ALA A 14 -1.93 -31.67 19.28
CA ALA A 14 -2.60 -31.47 20.56
C ALA A 14 -2.06 -32.50 21.57
N ILE A 15 -1.54 -32.05 22.71
CA ILE A 15 -1.12 -32.92 23.80
C ILE A 15 -2.18 -32.86 24.90
N MET A 16 -2.85 -34.00 25.15
CA MET A 16 -3.59 -34.29 26.38
C MET A 16 -2.99 -35.55 27.02
N THR A 17 -2.29 -35.30 28.14
CA THR A 17 -2.19 -36.06 29.40
C THR A 17 -2.08 -37.60 29.43
N SER A 18 -1.03 -38.11 30.10
CA SER A 18 -1.11 -39.29 30.96
C SER A 18 -0.21 -39.14 32.22
N CYS A 19 -0.70 -39.65 33.35
CA CYS A 19 -0.20 -39.49 34.72
C CYS A 19 1.05 -40.33 35.07
N GLY A 20 1.85 -39.85 36.04
CA GLY A 20 2.81 -40.65 36.83
C GLY A 20 3.53 -39.79 37.89
N ALA A 21 3.52 -40.23 39.16
CA ALA A 21 3.77 -39.44 40.38
C ALA A 21 5.20 -38.90 40.65
N ASN A 22 5.22 -37.80 41.42
CA ASN A 22 6.22 -37.26 42.36
C ASN A 22 7.64 -36.92 41.88
N GLU A 23 7.94 -35.62 41.74
CA GLU A 23 8.91 -34.89 42.59
C GLU A 23 8.84 -33.38 42.35
N VAL A 24 9.17 -32.62 43.38
CA VAL A 24 9.03 -31.17 43.50
C VAL A 24 10.05 -30.43 42.64
N ALA A 25 9.59 -29.64 41.67
CA ALA A 25 10.36 -28.52 41.12
C ALA A 25 9.38 -27.47 40.55
N SER A 26 9.45 -26.26 41.09
CA SER A 26 8.68 -25.11 40.64
C SER A 26 9.07 -24.72 39.20
N SER A 27 8.16 -24.83 38.24
CA SER A 27 8.27 -24.12 36.98
C SER A 27 7.11 -23.13 36.88
N SER A 28 7.44 -21.85 37.07
CA SER A 28 6.55 -20.74 36.77
C SER A 28 6.32 -20.70 35.26
N THR A 29 5.21 -21.27 34.81
CA THR A 29 4.72 -21.02 33.45
C THR A 29 4.16 -19.61 33.45
N ALA A 30 4.90 -18.67 32.88
CA ALA A 30 4.42 -17.32 32.68
C ALA A 30 3.28 -17.36 31.65
N THR A 31 2.06 -17.49 32.14
CA THR A 31 0.87 -17.12 31.38
C THR A 31 0.97 -15.62 31.13
N ILE A 32 1.29 -15.21 29.91
CA ILE A 32 1.17 -13.82 29.48
C ILE A 32 -0.32 -13.49 29.49
N SER A 33 -0.79 -12.94 30.59
CA SER A 33 -2.11 -12.34 30.67
C SER A 33 -2.01 -10.96 30.02
N VAL A 34 -2.34 -10.87 28.73
CA VAL A 34 -2.60 -9.58 28.09
C VAL A 34 -3.77 -8.94 28.85
N PRO A 35 -3.62 -7.72 29.40
CA PRO A 35 -4.73 -7.05 30.05
C PRO A 35 -5.87 -6.92 29.05
N LYS A 36 -7.06 -7.39 29.42
CA LYS A 36 -8.27 -7.21 28.62
C LYS A 36 -8.56 -5.71 28.60
N GLN A 37 -8.13 -5.05 27.53
CA GLN A 37 -8.48 -3.65 27.28
C GLN A 37 -10.00 -3.54 27.28
N GLU A 38 -10.51 -2.57 28.04
CA GLU A 38 -11.87 -2.08 27.83
C GLU A 38 -12.03 -1.76 26.35
N GLN A 39 -13.12 -2.24 25.78
CA GLN A 39 -13.40 -2.32 24.36
C GLN A 39 -13.50 -0.92 23.75
N SER A 40 -12.36 -0.25 23.54
CA SER A 40 -12.23 0.71 22.44
C SER A 40 -12.49 -0.11 21.17
N GLU A 41 -13.37 0.39 20.30
CA GLU A 41 -13.82 -0.35 19.13
C GLU A 41 -12.61 -0.79 18.29
N ILE A 42 -12.27 -2.09 18.35
CA ILE A 42 -11.26 -2.69 17.49
C ILE A 42 -11.68 -2.45 16.05
N ILE A 43 -10.83 -1.77 15.29
CA ILE A 43 -11.12 -1.44 13.90
C ILE A 43 -10.97 -2.69 13.06
N THR A 44 -12.03 -3.01 12.32
CA THR A 44 -12.01 -4.10 11.35
C THR A 44 -12.27 -3.55 9.97
N ASP A 45 -11.58 -4.10 8.97
CA ASP A 45 -11.78 -3.70 7.59
C ASP A 45 -13.19 -4.06 7.06
N LYS A 46 -13.66 -3.28 6.11
CA LYS A 46 -15.00 -3.41 5.54
C LYS A 46 -15.01 -4.49 4.45
N LYS A 47 -15.27 -5.73 4.86
CA LYS A 47 -15.36 -6.92 3.97
C LYS A 47 -16.23 -6.74 2.72
N LEU A 48 -17.25 -5.87 2.77
CA LEU A 48 -18.12 -5.59 1.62
C LEU A 48 -17.38 -4.95 0.43
N LEU A 49 -16.23 -4.31 0.66
CA LEU A 49 -15.38 -3.74 -0.40
C LEU A 49 -14.73 -4.81 -1.28
N TYR A 50 -14.55 -6.01 -0.75
CA TYR A 50 -13.83 -7.12 -1.40
C TYR A 50 -14.74 -8.25 -1.82
N LYS A 51 -16.05 -8.01 -1.92
CA LYS A 51 -16.97 -9.08 -2.33
C LYS A 51 -16.49 -9.68 -3.65
N ASN A 52 -16.11 -10.96 -3.57
CA ASN A 52 -15.69 -11.79 -4.70
C ASN A 52 -16.91 -12.11 -5.57
N ASP A 53 -17.42 -11.12 -6.30
CA ASP A 53 -18.08 -11.41 -7.55
C ASP A 53 -17.01 -11.52 -8.66
N ASP A 54 -17.40 -12.06 -9.82
CA ASP A 54 -16.50 -12.24 -10.96
C ASP A 54 -15.86 -10.91 -11.42
N SER A 55 -16.38 -9.76 -10.98
CA SER A 55 -15.88 -8.44 -11.37
C SER A 55 -14.53 -8.08 -10.74
N ASN A 56 -14.20 -8.59 -9.55
CA ASN A 56 -12.89 -8.36 -8.90
C ASN A 56 -11.74 -9.14 -9.60
N LEU A 57 -12.07 -10.25 -10.26
CA LEU A 57 -11.11 -11.05 -11.04
C LEU A 57 -11.07 -10.66 -12.52
N ALA A 58 -12.09 -9.96 -13.01
CA ALA A 58 -12.14 -9.47 -14.38
C ALA A 58 -10.99 -8.49 -14.64
N VAL A 59 -10.50 -8.43 -15.88
CA VAL A 59 -9.60 -7.35 -16.30
C VAL A 59 -10.47 -6.20 -16.80
N LYS A 60 -10.32 -5.01 -16.21
CA LYS A 60 -11.02 -3.80 -16.67
C LYS A 60 -10.21 -3.10 -17.75
N THR A 61 -10.87 -2.51 -18.74
CA THR A 61 -10.19 -1.76 -19.78
C THR A 61 -10.33 -0.26 -19.53
N LEU A 62 -9.20 0.44 -19.48
CA LEU A 62 -9.15 1.90 -19.30
C LEU A 62 -8.52 2.54 -20.53
N TYR A 63 -9.15 3.63 -20.98
CA TYR A 63 -8.67 4.49 -22.04
C TYR A 63 -8.20 5.82 -21.47
N LEU A 64 -7.03 6.27 -21.90
CA LEU A 64 -6.43 7.51 -21.45
C LEU A 64 -6.05 8.36 -22.66
N THR A 65 -6.79 9.43 -22.90
CA THR A 65 -6.40 10.43 -23.91
C THR A 65 -5.61 11.52 -23.22
N VAL A 66 -4.34 11.73 -23.56
CA VAL A 66 -3.45 12.69 -22.91
C VAL A 66 -3.13 13.86 -23.80
N ARG A 67 -3.06 15.06 -23.24
CA ARG A 67 -2.74 16.31 -23.95
C ARG A 67 -2.02 17.31 -23.04
N ARG A 68 -1.37 18.30 -23.65
CA ARG A 68 -0.77 19.42 -22.92
C ARG A 68 -1.88 20.24 -22.27
N GLY A 69 -1.69 20.56 -21.00
CA GLY A 69 -2.55 21.44 -20.22
C GLY A 69 -1.94 22.82 -20.03
N ASN A 70 -1.84 23.26 -18.78
CA ASN A 70 -1.41 24.60 -18.40
C ASN A 70 -0.25 24.57 -17.39
N ASP A 71 0.52 25.66 -17.34
CA ASP A 71 1.68 25.77 -16.44
C ASP A 71 1.27 25.82 -14.97
N GLY A 72 0.11 26.40 -14.65
CA GLY A 72 -0.38 26.58 -13.28
C GLY A 72 -0.63 25.27 -12.54
N GLU A 73 -1.07 24.23 -13.26
CA GLU A 73 -1.25 22.86 -12.73
C GLU A 73 -0.04 21.95 -13.00
N ASN A 74 1.05 22.50 -13.55
CA ASN A 74 2.21 21.75 -14.02
C ASN A 74 1.84 20.65 -15.04
N THR A 75 0.83 20.92 -15.91
CA THR A 75 0.29 19.98 -16.90
C THR A 75 0.70 20.28 -18.35
N ASN A 76 1.42 21.38 -18.59
CA ASN A 76 1.92 21.75 -19.92
C ASN A 76 3.19 20.96 -20.32
N HIS A 77 3.12 19.64 -20.22
CA HIS A 77 4.18 18.73 -20.66
C HIS A 77 3.65 17.75 -21.71
N SER A 78 4.55 17.18 -22.50
CA SER A 78 4.22 16.09 -23.41
C SER A 78 4.21 14.75 -22.68
N TRP A 79 3.51 13.78 -23.27
CA TRP A 79 3.54 12.40 -22.79
C TRP A 79 4.95 11.82 -22.89
N GLY A 80 5.72 12.20 -23.91
CA GLY A 80 7.12 11.85 -24.06
C GLY A 80 7.99 12.35 -22.90
N GLU A 81 7.83 13.62 -22.51
CA GLU A 81 8.57 14.22 -21.39
C GLU A 81 8.29 13.48 -20.08
N ILE A 82 7.03 13.23 -19.71
CA ILE A 82 6.73 12.55 -18.44
C ILE A 82 7.28 11.11 -18.40
N ASN A 83 7.40 10.43 -19.55
CA ASN A 83 7.91 9.06 -19.63
C ASN A 83 9.45 9.01 -19.76
N SER A 84 10.11 10.13 -19.99
CA SER A 84 11.57 10.18 -20.15
C SER A 84 12.30 10.30 -18.82
N TYR A 85 11.75 11.04 -17.87
CA TYR A 85 12.39 11.33 -16.60
C TYR A 85 12.03 10.33 -15.51
N SER A 86 12.94 10.16 -14.55
CA SER A 86 12.71 9.46 -13.28
C SER A 86 12.53 10.47 -12.14
N VAL A 87 12.10 10.01 -10.95
CA VAL A 87 12.02 10.89 -9.77
C VAL A 87 13.36 11.56 -9.45
N PHE A 88 14.47 10.86 -9.67
CA PHE A 88 15.81 11.36 -9.38
C PHE A 88 16.26 12.43 -10.36
N ASP A 89 15.72 12.42 -11.58
CA ASP A 89 15.98 13.47 -12.55
C ASP A 89 15.25 14.75 -12.15
N TYR A 90 13.99 14.63 -11.71
CA TYR A 90 13.22 15.76 -11.18
C TYR A 90 13.88 16.37 -9.93
N GLU A 91 14.34 15.53 -9.00
CA GLU A 91 15.10 15.98 -7.82
C GLU A 91 16.36 16.76 -8.21
N ARG A 92 17.12 16.26 -9.19
CA ARG A 92 18.33 16.94 -9.69
C ARG A 92 18.02 18.25 -10.40
N MET A 93 16.91 18.30 -11.12
CA MET A 93 16.43 19.51 -11.79
C MET A 93 15.83 20.52 -10.82
N GLY A 94 15.48 20.11 -9.60
CA GLY A 94 14.82 20.95 -8.62
C GLY A 94 13.39 21.33 -9.01
N VAL A 95 12.69 20.45 -9.74
CA VAL A 95 11.31 20.67 -10.19
C VAL A 95 10.39 19.55 -9.74
N ASP A 96 9.09 19.84 -9.67
CA ASP A 96 8.08 18.81 -9.42
C ASP A 96 7.96 17.86 -10.62
N ARG A 97 7.47 16.65 -10.34
CA ARG A 97 7.16 15.67 -11.39
C ARG A 97 6.21 16.28 -12.40
N TYR A 98 6.58 16.22 -13.67
CA TYR A 98 5.76 16.71 -14.75
C TYR A 98 4.43 15.95 -14.82
N LYS A 99 3.37 16.68 -15.11
CA LYS A 99 2.04 16.13 -15.34
C LYS A 99 1.58 16.42 -16.77
N VAL A 100 0.57 15.69 -17.21
CA VAL A 100 -0.22 16.01 -18.40
C VAL A 100 -1.70 16.03 -18.03
N GLU A 101 -2.51 16.72 -18.82
CA GLU A 101 -3.95 16.58 -18.74
C GLU A 101 -4.41 15.31 -19.43
N ALA A 102 -5.49 14.72 -18.92
CA ALA A 102 -6.06 13.52 -19.52
C ALA A 102 -7.59 13.46 -19.46
N ILE A 103 -8.15 12.73 -20.43
CA ILE A 103 -9.49 12.17 -20.37
C ILE A 103 -9.32 10.69 -20.01
N LEU A 104 -9.70 10.32 -18.79
CA LEU A 104 -9.78 8.95 -18.31
C LEU A 104 -11.18 8.40 -18.59
N GLN A 105 -11.25 7.25 -19.25
CA GLN A 105 -12.51 6.61 -19.63
C GLN A 105 -12.51 5.11 -19.31
N GLU A 106 -13.66 4.58 -18.89
CA GLU A 106 -13.91 3.12 -18.84
C GLU A 106 -14.34 2.61 -20.21
N GLY A 107 -13.88 1.42 -20.58
CA GLY A 107 -14.22 0.78 -21.83
C GLY A 107 -14.14 -0.74 -21.79
N ASP A 108 -14.20 -1.34 -22.97
CA ASP A 108 -13.85 -2.74 -23.24
C ASP A 108 -12.72 -2.79 -24.28
N GLU A 109 -12.40 -3.96 -24.82
CA GLU A 109 -11.35 -4.11 -25.83
C GLU A 109 -11.66 -3.42 -27.19
N ASN A 110 -12.87 -2.89 -27.40
CA ASN A 110 -13.29 -2.20 -28.62
C ASN A 110 -13.32 -0.68 -28.49
N GLY A 111 -13.26 -0.14 -27.27
CA GLY A 111 -13.24 1.30 -27.03
C GLY A 111 -13.91 1.73 -25.72
N PRO A 112 -13.95 3.04 -25.45
CA PRO A 112 -14.76 3.60 -24.37
C PRO A 112 -16.25 3.20 -24.50
N LEU A 113 -16.87 2.83 -23.39
CA LEU A 113 -18.24 2.31 -23.37
C LEU A 113 -19.27 3.37 -22.99
N ALA A 114 -20.40 3.40 -23.71
CA ALA A 114 -21.50 4.31 -23.40
C ALA A 114 -22.04 4.09 -21.98
N GLY A 115 -22.09 5.17 -21.18
CA GLY A 115 -22.49 5.12 -19.77
C GLY A 115 -21.35 4.78 -18.79
N GLY A 116 -20.17 4.40 -19.29
CA GLY A 116 -18.97 4.25 -18.47
C GLY A 116 -18.39 5.61 -18.02
N PHE A 117 -17.55 5.59 -16.99
CA PHE A 117 -16.88 6.79 -16.52
C PHE A 117 -16.14 7.50 -17.67
N GLY A 118 -16.29 8.82 -17.78
CA GLY A 118 -15.60 9.64 -18.79
C GLY A 118 -16.08 9.45 -20.24
N TYR A 119 -17.09 8.63 -20.51
CA TYR A 119 -17.59 8.45 -21.87
C TYR A 119 -18.12 9.74 -22.49
N GLY A 120 -17.77 10.00 -23.75
CA GLY A 120 -18.23 11.17 -24.50
C GLY A 120 -17.61 12.51 -24.08
N LEU A 121 -16.71 12.53 -23.07
CA LEU A 121 -16.01 13.74 -22.70
C LEU A 121 -15.01 14.18 -23.77
N THR A 122 -14.95 15.49 -24.00
CA THR A 122 -13.97 16.14 -24.89
C THR A 122 -12.99 17.03 -24.13
N THR A 123 -13.32 17.37 -22.88
CA THR A 123 -12.49 18.14 -21.95
C THR A 123 -11.81 17.22 -20.93
N PRO A 124 -10.54 17.45 -20.58
CA PRO A 124 -9.83 16.65 -19.57
C PRO A 124 -10.54 16.58 -18.22
N ASN A 125 -10.69 15.36 -17.70
CA ASN A 125 -11.31 15.06 -16.40
C ASN A 125 -10.28 14.58 -15.37
N ALA A 126 -9.01 14.43 -15.75
CA ALA A 126 -7.94 13.96 -14.90
C ALA A 126 -6.59 14.62 -15.24
N THR A 127 -5.61 14.43 -14.36
CA THR A 127 -4.19 14.68 -14.63
C THR A 127 -3.40 13.40 -14.44
N VAL A 128 -2.27 13.26 -15.13
CA VAL A 128 -1.46 12.03 -15.10
C VAL A 128 0.00 12.38 -14.91
N GLN A 129 0.67 11.62 -14.04
CA GLN A 129 2.11 11.70 -13.81
C GLN A 129 2.69 10.30 -13.58
N ILE A 130 4.01 10.17 -13.71
CA ILE A 130 4.68 8.94 -13.29
C ILE A 130 4.69 8.79 -11.77
N ARG A 131 4.67 7.54 -11.31
CA ARG A 131 4.77 7.20 -9.89
C ARG A 131 5.83 6.14 -9.61
N GLY A 132 6.08 5.95 -8.31
CA GLY A 132 7.18 5.12 -7.81
C GLY A 132 8.46 5.93 -7.63
N GLN A 133 9.37 5.37 -6.85
CA GLN A 133 10.71 5.93 -6.61
C GLN A 133 11.70 5.24 -7.56
N THR A 134 12.25 4.08 -7.19
CA THR A 134 13.16 3.30 -8.03
C THR A 134 12.52 2.88 -9.35
N SER A 135 11.24 2.50 -9.32
CA SER A 135 10.51 2.06 -10.51
C SER A 135 10.25 3.16 -11.55
N SER A 136 10.46 4.43 -11.19
CA SER A 136 10.41 5.52 -12.17
C SER A 136 11.54 5.48 -13.19
N LYS A 137 12.65 4.77 -12.92
CA LYS A 137 13.77 4.57 -13.86
C LYS A 137 13.44 3.60 -14.99
N TYR A 138 12.36 2.85 -14.88
CA TYR A 138 12.06 1.74 -15.78
C TYR A 138 11.49 2.23 -17.11
N ALA A 139 11.70 1.46 -18.18
CA ALA A 139 11.19 1.81 -19.51
C ALA A 139 9.65 1.81 -19.54
N GLN A 140 9.03 0.86 -18.85
CA GLN A 140 7.57 0.81 -18.69
C GLN A 140 7.19 1.47 -17.37
N LYS A 141 6.52 2.62 -17.44
CA LYS A 141 6.21 3.45 -16.26
C LYS A 141 4.98 2.95 -15.50
N ASN A 142 4.97 3.29 -14.22
CA ASN A 142 3.79 3.29 -13.36
C ASN A 142 3.15 4.69 -13.43
N TYR A 143 1.82 4.79 -13.38
CA TYR A 143 1.11 6.06 -13.48
C TYR A 143 0.25 6.35 -12.26
N LYS A 144 0.27 7.59 -11.78
CA LYS A 144 -0.75 8.14 -10.89
C LYS A 144 -1.68 9.01 -11.73
N ILE A 145 -2.96 8.68 -11.72
CA ILE A 145 -4.01 9.45 -12.38
C ILE A 145 -4.85 10.10 -11.29
N GLU A 146 -4.93 11.43 -11.29
CA GLU A 146 -5.72 12.21 -10.34
C GLU A 146 -6.95 12.77 -11.06
N ILE A 147 -8.14 12.29 -10.71
CA ILE A 147 -9.42 12.76 -11.24
C ILE A 147 -9.68 14.16 -10.67
N LYS A 148 -10.06 15.10 -11.53
CA LYS A 148 -10.34 16.49 -11.16
C LYS A 148 -11.55 16.55 -10.23
N LYS A 149 -11.58 17.54 -9.32
CA LYS A 149 -12.56 17.66 -8.22
C LYS A 149 -14.02 17.52 -8.66
N ASP A 150 -14.37 18.06 -9.83
CA ASP A 150 -15.76 18.10 -10.32
C ASP A 150 -16.07 17.00 -11.36
N ALA A 151 -15.13 16.09 -11.60
CA ALA A 151 -15.27 14.98 -12.55
C ALA A 151 -15.85 13.70 -11.92
N GLY A 152 -16.18 13.73 -10.62
CA GLY A 152 -16.68 12.57 -9.88
C GLY A 152 -15.54 11.62 -9.45
N SER A 153 -15.81 10.32 -9.49
CA SER A 153 -14.87 9.29 -9.05
C SER A 153 -15.02 8.02 -9.88
N LEU A 154 -13.91 7.31 -10.12
CA LEU A 154 -13.91 5.99 -10.74
C LEU A 154 -13.96 4.93 -9.64
N ALA A 155 -15.04 4.15 -9.60
CA ALA A 155 -15.29 3.14 -8.56
C ALA A 155 -15.12 3.69 -7.12
N GLY A 156 -15.55 4.94 -6.86
CA GLY A 156 -15.43 5.61 -5.56
C GLY A 156 -14.04 6.20 -5.27
N GLN A 157 -13.08 6.09 -6.19
CA GLN A 157 -11.72 6.57 -6.02
C GLN A 157 -11.45 7.79 -6.92
N THR A 158 -10.70 8.76 -6.40
CA THR A 158 -10.27 9.97 -7.15
C THR A 158 -8.79 9.96 -7.53
N THR A 159 -8.01 9.05 -6.95
CA THR A 159 -6.61 8.81 -7.30
C THR A 159 -6.45 7.37 -7.70
N ILE A 160 -6.08 7.14 -8.96
CA ILE A 160 -5.90 5.81 -9.54
C ILE A 160 -4.41 5.54 -9.68
N ALA A 161 -3.88 4.65 -8.85
CA ALA A 161 -2.49 4.22 -8.93
C ALA A 161 -2.38 2.98 -9.81
N LEU A 162 -1.79 3.11 -10.99
CA LEU A 162 -1.52 2.00 -11.90
C LEU A 162 -0.07 1.52 -11.74
N ASN A 163 0.09 0.24 -11.42
CA ASN A 163 1.37 -0.46 -11.31
C ASN A 163 1.59 -1.38 -12.51
N ARG A 164 2.74 -1.24 -13.16
CA ARG A 164 3.20 -2.11 -14.23
C ARG A 164 3.88 -3.38 -13.72
N HIS A 165 4.47 -3.30 -12.53
CA HIS A 165 5.25 -4.38 -11.92
C HIS A 165 6.28 -5.00 -12.87
N MET A 166 7.11 -4.17 -13.54
CA MET A 166 8.01 -4.62 -14.62
C MET A 166 8.96 -5.77 -14.21
N PHE A 167 9.34 -5.86 -12.93
CA PHE A 167 10.24 -6.91 -12.42
C PHE A 167 9.52 -8.11 -11.79
N ASP A 168 8.22 -7.98 -11.48
CA ASP A 168 7.37 -9.12 -11.14
C ASP A 168 7.01 -9.84 -12.44
N SER A 169 7.65 -10.99 -12.69
CA SER A 169 7.37 -11.82 -13.86
C SER A 169 5.92 -12.32 -13.92
N LEU A 170 5.25 -12.43 -12.77
CA LEU A 170 3.87 -12.89 -12.70
C LEU A 170 2.90 -11.71 -12.85
N ARG A 171 3.28 -10.52 -12.36
CA ARG A 171 2.43 -9.30 -12.27
C ARG A 171 1.17 -9.49 -11.41
N LEU A 172 1.15 -10.52 -10.57
CA LEU A 172 0.00 -10.88 -9.74
C LEU A 172 0.30 -10.74 -8.24
N ARG A 173 1.58 -10.68 -7.83
CA ARG A 173 1.98 -10.82 -6.42
C ARG A 173 1.33 -9.77 -5.53
N ASN A 174 1.36 -8.53 -5.98
CA ASN A 174 0.81 -7.40 -5.23
C ASN A 174 -0.70 -7.57 -5.00
N LYS A 175 -1.47 -7.82 -6.08
CA LYS A 175 -2.93 -8.06 -5.98
C LYS A 175 -3.23 -9.27 -5.10
N LEU A 176 -2.51 -10.38 -5.32
CA LEU A 176 -2.68 -11.61 -4.54
C LEU A 176 -2.50 -11.35 -3.04
N CYS A 177 -1.51 -10.55 -2.64
CA CYS A 177 -1.33 -10.20 -1.24
C CYS A 177 -2.55 -9.44 -0.70
N PHE A 178 -3.06 -8.43 -1.41
CA PHE A 178 -4.26 -7.70 -0.99
C PHE A 178 -5.50 -8.60 -0.92
N ASP A 179 -5.69 -9.49 -1.89
CA ASP A 179 -6.81 -10.44 -1.90
C ASP A 179 -6.74 -11.45 -0.74
N LEU A 180 -5.52 -11.85 -0.32
CA LEU A 180 -5.31 -12.71 0.85
C LEU A 180 -5.54 -11.93 2.15
N MET A 181 -5.00 -10.71 2.27
CA MET A 181 -5.18 -9.86 3.45
C MET A 181 -6.66 -9.54 3.70
N ALA A 182 -7.45 -9.32 2.64
CA ALA A 182 -8.89 -9.06 2.72
C ALA A 182 -9.69 -10.20 3.40
N GLN A 183 -9.13 -11.42 3.45
CA GLN A 183 -9.76 -12.58 4.09
C GLN A 183 -9.39 -12.72 5.57
N ILE A 184 -8.42 -11.96 6.06
CA ILE A 184 -7.88 -12.06 7.41
C ILE A 184 -8.51 -10.94 8.28
N PRO A 185 -9.34 -11.28 9.30
CA PRO A 185 -10.12 -10.27 10.04
C PRO A 185 -9.29 -9.18 10.72
N GLN A 186 -8.06 -9.49 11.13
CA GLN A 186 -7.14 -8.57 11.82
C GLN A 186 -6.34 -7.69 10.86
N MET A 187 -6.50 -7.85 9.54
CA MET A 187 -5.74 -7.08 8.54
C MET A 187 -6.61 -6.03 7.85
N LEU A 188 -5.95 -4.92 7.52
CA LEU A 188 -6.46 -3.91 6.61
C LEU A 188 -5.89 -4.19 5.21
N SER A 189 -6.75 -4.25 4.20
CA SER A 189 -6.37 -4.46 2.81
C SER A 189 -6.69 -3.23 1.96
N LEU A 190 -6.50 -3.30 0.65
CA LEU A 190 -6.81 -2.22 -0.29
C LEU A 190 -7.54 -2.80 -1.50
N GLN A 191 -8.47 -2.03 -2.06
CA GLN A 191 -9.12 -2.45 -3.30
C GLN A 191 -8.08 -2.48 -4.42
N THR A 192 -8.11 -3.56 -5.19
CA THR A 192 -7.18 -3.77 -6.30
C THR A 192 -7.89 -4.35 -7.50
N GLN A 193 -7.45 -3.97 -8.69
CA GLN A 193 -8.12 -4.33 -9.94
C GLN A 193 -7.10 -4.54 -11.05
N PHE A 194 -7.20 -5.63 -11.81
CA PHE A 194 -6.42 -5.77 -13.03
C PHE A 194 -6.97 -4.84 -14.12
N VAL A 195 -6.05 -4.19 -14.84
CA VAL A 195 -6.37 -3.17 -15.84
C VAL A 195 -5.61 -3.44 -17.13
N HIS A 196 -6.30 -3.38 -18.26
CA HIS A 196 -5.72 -3.20 -19.58
C HIS A 196 -5.77 -1.71 -19.94
N LEU A 197 -4.61 -1.09 -20.18
CA LEU A 197 -4.52 0.35 -20.45
C LEU A 197 -4.27 0.63 -21.93
N TYR A 198 -5.07 1.52 -22.50
CA TYR A 198 -4.88 2.10 -23.82
C TYR A 198 -4.60 3.61 -23.69
N VAL A 199 -3.62 4.13 -24.42
CA VAL A 199 -3.25 5.56 -24.38
C VAL A 199 -3.30 6.19 -25.77
N LYS A 200 -4.03 7.29 -25.90
CA LYS A 200 -3.99 8.18 -27.08
C LYS A 200 -3.21 9.44 -26.69
N ASP A 201 -2.07 9.64 -27.33
CA ASP A 201 -1.18 10.76 -27.05
C ASP A 201 -1.39 11.89 -28.05
N GLU A 202 -2.09 12.94 -27.62
CA GLU A 202 -2.38 14.18 -28.36
C GLU A 202 -1.34 15.28 -28.09
N THR A 203 -0.20 14.94 -27.48
CA THR A 203 0.91 15.87 -27.28
C THR A 203 1.90 15.89 -28.46
N ARG A 204 1.62 15.09 -29.49
CA ARG A 204 2.37 14.96 -30.75
C ARG A 204 1.47 15.24 -31.95
N ASP A 205 2.08 15.58 -33.08
CA ASP A 205 1.38 16.01 -34.30
C ASP A 205 0.55 14.89 -34.98
N GLU A 206 0.83 13.61 -34.69
CA GLU A 206 0.13 12.43 -35.25
C GLU A 206 -0.54 11.61 -34.15
N ALA A 207 -1.66 12.12 -33.62
CA ALA A 207 -2.35 11.56 -32.48
C ALA A 207 -3.64 10.84 -32.86
N ASP A 208 -3.57 9.87 -33.76
CA ASP A 208 -4.80 9.41 -34.41
C ASP A 208 -5.45 8.19 -33.71
N ALA A 209 -4.68 7.38 -32.99
CA ALA A 209 -5.16 6.14 -32.41
C ALA A 209 -4.68 5.86 -30.98
N PHE A 210 -5.50 5.10 -30.25
CA PHE A 210 -5.09 4.51 -28.98
C PHE A 210 -4.00 3.45 -29.22
N THR A 211 -2.93 3.56 -28.45
CA THR A 211 -1.86 2.57 -28.36
C THR A 211 -2.13 1.65 -27.18
N ASP A 212 -1.97 0.34 -27.38
CA ASP A 212 -2.01 -0.65 -26.32
C ASP A 212 -0.77 -0.50 -25.41
N TYR A 213 -1.01 -0.14 -24.15
CA TYR A 213 0.05 -0.09 -23.13
C TYR A 213 0.13 -1.42 -22.38
N GLY A 214 -0.91 -2.25 -22.39
CA GLY A 214 -0.93 -3.59 -21.82
C GLY A 214 -1.40 -3.62 -20.36
N PHE A 215 -0.97 -4.66 -19.66
CA PHE A 215 -1.47 -5.02 -18.34
C PHE A 215 -0.87 -4.22 -17.18
N TYR A 216 -1.74 -3.74 -16.30
CA TYR A 216 -1.47 -3.03 -15.05
C TYR A 216 -2.28 -3.63 -13.89
N THR A 217 -1.81 -3.38 -12.67
CA THR A 217 -2.60 -3.53 -11.44
C THR A 217 -2.95 -2.14 -10.92
N GLN A 218 -4.22 -1.82 -10.85
CA GLN A 218 -4.73 -0.68 -10.11
C GLN A 218 -4.75 -1.01 -8.62
N VAL A 219 -4.27 -0.08 -7.79
CA VAL A 219 -4.30 -0.18 -6.33
C VAL A 219 -4.94 1.07 -5.77
N GLU A 220 -5.88 0.92 -4.86
CA GLU A 220 -6.47 2.01 -4.10
C GLU A 220 -5.40 2.77 -3.33
N GLN A 221 -5.47 4.11 -3.38
CA GLN A 221 -4.52 4.97 -2.68
C GLN A 221 -5.02 5.24 -1.26
N PRO A 222 -4.30 4.85 -0.20
CA PRO A 222 -4.65 5.24 1.17
C PRO A 222 -4.64 6.77 1.31
N ASN A 223 -5.81 7.33 1.57
CA ASN A 223 -6.09 8.75 1.76
C ASN A 223 -7.46 8.89 2.47
N LYS A 224 -7.95 10.13 2.65
CA LYS A 224 -9.25 10.38 3.30
C LYS A 224 -10.43 9.68 2.62
N THR A 225 -10.41 9.53 1.29
CA THR A 225 -11.45 8.80 0.55
C THR A 225 -11.42 7.31 0.86
N ALA A 226 -10.22 6.70 0.89
CA ALA A 226 -10.06 5.30 1.30
C ALA A 226 -10.50 5.10 2.76
N LEU A 227 -10.11 5.99 3.68
CA LEU A 227 -10.61 5.93 5.07
C LEU A 227 -12.14 5.89 5.12
N ALA A 228 -12.81 6.80 4.41
CA ALA A 228 -14.27 6.83 4.33
C ALA A 228 -14.86 5.54 3.72
N ALA A 229 -14.27 5.04 2.63
CA ALA A 229 -14.73 3.83 1.95
C ALA A 229 -14.69 2.61 2.88
N HIS A 230 -13.62 2.50 3.67
CA HIS A 230 -13.38 1.43 4.64
C HIS A 230 -14.12 1.64 5.98
N GLY A 231 -14.87 2.74 6.15
CA GLY A 231 -15.60 3.02 7.39
C GLY A 231 -14.72 3.51 8.54
N MET A 232 -13.52 4.02 8.22
CA MET A 232 -12.56 4.57 9.16
C MET A 232 -12.80 6.07 9.40
N ASP A 233 -12.23 6.59 10.49
CA ASP A 233 -12.30 8.00 10.85
C ASP A 233 -11.46 8.84 9.88
N THR A 234 -12.12 9.69 9.09
CA THR A 234 -11.47 10.56 8.10
C THR A 234 -10.67 11.72 8.72
N ASN A 235 -10.83 11.95 10.02
CA ASN A 235 -10.02 12.88 10.81
C ASN A 235 -8.88 12.19 11.57
N GLY A 236 -8.71 10.89 11.37
CA GLY A 236 -7.61 10.11 11.93
C GLY A 236 -6.24 10.50 11.36
N GLN A 237 -5.21 10.05 12.09
CA GLN A 237 -3.81 10.09 11.68
C GLN A 237 -3.58 9.03 10.60
N LEU A 238 -2.94 9.39 9.49
CA LEU A 238 -2.54 8.45 8.44
C LEU A 238 -1.19 8.89 7.89
N TYR A 239 -0.17 8.04 8.05
CA TYR A 239 1.18 8.29 7.56
C TYR A 239 1.63 7.15 6.66
N LYS A 240 2.24 7.48 5.52
CA LYS A 240 2.96 6.50 4.70
C LYS A 240 4.41 6.44 5.17
N ILE A 241 4.89 5.26 5.51
CA ILE A 241 6.30 5.07 5.84
C ILE A 241 7.15 5.08 4.56
N ASN A 242 8.12 6.00 4.49
CA ASN A 242 9.12 6.05 3.43
C ASN A 242 10.42 5.34 3.84
N TYR A 243 11.01 5.76 4.96
CA TYR A 243 12.12 5.09 5.61
C TYR A 243 12.08 5.42 7.11
N PHE A 244 11.49 4.53 7.90
CA PHE A 244 11.24 4.80 9.31
C PHE A 244 11.38 3.54 10.16
N GLU A 245 12.18 3.64 11.22
CA GLU A 245 12.52 2.55 12.14
C GLU A 245 11.86 2.74 13.52
N PHE A 246 10.83 3.59 13.62
CA PHE A 246 10.16 3.97 14.88
C PHE A 246 11.05 4.67 15.92
N PHE A 247 12.19 5.23 15.50
CA PHE A 247 12.94 6.18 16.32
C PHE A 247 12.26 7.55 16.34
N ARG A 248 12.47 8.30 17.43
CA ARG A 248 11.81 9.58 17.66
C ARG A 248 12.22 10.71 16.70
N TYR A 249 13.48 10.75 16.27
CA TYR A 249 14.05 11.83 15.42
C TYR A 249 13.55 13.24 15.80
N ALA A 250 13.80 13.67 17.04
CA ALA A 250 13.20 14.89 17.61
C ALA A 250 13.57 16.19 16.88
N ASP A 251 14.63 16.18 16.08
CA ASP A 251 15.04 17.29 15.21
C ASP A 251 14.20 17.41 13.93
N VAL A 252 13.55 16.33 13.49
CA VAL A 252 12.75 16.26 12.26
C VAL A 252 11.26 16.10 12.57
N ILE A 253 10.89 15.16 13.44
CA ILE A 253 9.50 14.89 13.83
C ILE A 253 9.11 15.87 14.93
N LYS A 254 8.43 16.95 14.55
CA LYS A 254 8.09 18.08 15.42
C LYS A 254 6.63 18.45 15.30
N LEU A 255 6.11 19.20 16.26
CA LEU A 255 4.81 19.84 16.12
C LEU A 255 4.88 20.91 15.03
N LYS A 256 3.80 21.03 14.25
CA LYS A 256 3.68 22.02 13.19
C LYS A 256 3.76 23.47 13.68
N SER A 257 3.45 23.69 14.96
CA SER A 257 3.56 25.00 15.62
C SER A 257 4.98 25.41 15.97
N GLU A 258 5.96 24.49 15.90
CA GLU A 258 7.36 24.80 16.18
C GLU A 258 8.00 25.57 15.03
N GLU A 259 8.79 26.61 15.35
CA GLU A 259 9.44 27.47 14.35
C GLU A 259 10.38 26.69 13.42
N SER A 260 10.98 25.61 13.92
CA SER A 260 11.92 24.77 13.17
C SER A 260 11.26 23.59 12.44
N TYR A 261 9.93 23.54 12.36
CA TYR A 261 9.21 22.48 11.64
C TYR A 261 9.46 22.60 10.13
N ASP A 262 10.07 21.56 9.56
CA ASP A 262 10.24 21.40 8.12
C ASP A 262 9.40 20.22 7.64
N LYS A 263 8.27 20.51 6.98
CA LYS A 263 7.39 19.50 6.41
C LYS A 263 8.11 18.60 5.42
N LYS A 264 9.02 19.12 4.60
CA LYS A 264 9.72 18.33 3.59
C LYS A 264 10.63 17.31 4.26
N ALA A 265 11.43 17.74 5.25
CA ALA A 265 12.26 16.85 6.04
C ALA A 265 11.43 15.79 6.79
N PHE A 266 10.26 16.18 7.33
CA PHE A 266 9.32 15.23 7.93
C PHE A 266 8.85 14.17 6.93
N GLU A 267 8.41 14.60 5.74
CA GLU A 267 7.85 13.70 4.71
C GLU A 267 8.90 12.82 4.01
N GLU A 268 10.20 13.09 4.20
CA GLU A 268 11.27 12.14 3.85
C GLU A 268 11.22 10.87 4.70
N LEU A 269 10.75 10.96 5.96
CA LEU A 269 10.53 9.82 6.84
C LEU A 269 9.10 9.27 6.73
N LEU A 270 8.11 10.15 6.86
CA LEU A 270 6.69 9.84 6.99
C LEU A 270 5.82 10.79 6.15
N GLU A 271 5.27 10.34 5.02
CA GLU A 271 4.37 11.21 4.24
C GLU A 271 3.04 11.40 4.97
N ILE A 272 2.61 12.64 5.14
CA ILE A 272 1.39 12.99 5.86
C ILE A 272 0.19 12.82 4.91
N LYS A 273 -0.74 11.90 5.23
CA LYS A 273 -1.92 11.60 4.40
C LYS A 273 -3.26 11.85 5.08
N GLY A 274 -3.25 12.01 6.40
CA GLY A 274 -4.43 12.24 7.24
C GLY A 274 -4.34 13.56 7.98
N ASN A 275 -4.71 13.52 9.26
CA ASN A 275 -4.50 14.61 10.21
C ASN A 275 -2.99 14.94 10.34
N ASP A 276 -2.67 16.23 10.46
CA ASP A 276 -1.30 16.76 10.55
C ASP A 276 -0.95 17.34 11.93
N ASP A 277 -1.75 17.07 12.96
CA ASP A 277 -1.36 17.22 14.36
C ASP A 277 -0.48 16.03 14.79
N HIS A 278 0.82 16.28 14.92
CA HIS A 278 1.80 15.24 15.19
C HIS A 278 1.89 14.83 16.68
N THR A 279 1.10 15.41 17.59
CA THR A 279 1.17 15.15 19.03
C THR A 279 1.06 13.65 19.36
N LYS A 280 0.04 12.97 18.83
CA LYS A 280 -0.18 11.53 19.06
C LYS A 280 0.98 10.66 18.54
N LEU A 281 1.55 11.03 17.41
CA LEU A 281 2.69 10.32 16.82
C LEU A 281 3.92 10.50 17.73
N ILE A 282 4.16 11.74 18.18
CA ILE A 282 5.27 12.09 19.07
C ILE A 282 5.17 11.32 20.40
N ASP A 283 4.00 11.32 21.04
CA ASP A 283 3.79 10.62 22.31
C ASP A 283 4.05 9.12 22.20
N MET A 284 3.57 8.50 21.11
CA MET A 284 3.83 7.08 20.84
C MET A 284 5.32 6.82 20.65
N LEU A 285 6.02 7.68 19.90
CA LEU A 285 7.45 7.50 19.64
C LEU A 285 8.30 7.75 20.89
N ASP A 286 7.95 8.72 21.73
CA ASP A 286 8.66 8.97 22.98
C ASP A 286 8.60 7.75 23.92
N ASP A 287 7.43 7.11 24.03
CA ASP A 287 7.25 5.90 24.84
C ASP A 287 7.91 4.66 24.20
N VAL A 288 7.81 4.48 22.87
CA VAL A 288 8.51 3.39 22.13
C VAL A 288 10.03 3.47 22.31
N ASN A 289 10.57 4.68 22.44
CA ASN A 289 12.00 4.90 22.63
C ASN A 289 12.40 5.02 24.12
N ASN A 290 11.48 4.76 25.05
CA ASN A 290 11.75 4.80 26.48
C ASN A 290 12.03 3.40 27.04
N TYR A 291 13.32 3.03 27.08
CA TYR A 291 13.79 1.74 27.61
C TYR A 291 13.53 1.50 29.11
N SER A 292 12.96 2.47 29.83
CA SER A 292 12.52 2.27 31.22
C SER A 292 11.09 1.72 31.31
N MET A 293 10.32 1.76 30.22
CA MET A 293 8.98 1.20 30.15
C MET A 293 9.06 -0.24 29.61
N PRO A 294 8.32 -1.21 30.21
CA PRO A 294 8.17 -2.54 29.63
C PRO A 294 7.57 -2.44 28.22
N ILE A 295 8.14 -3.18 27.26
CA ILE A 295 7.69 -3.13 25.86
C ILE A 295 6.25 -3.63 25.73
N GLU A 296 5.83 -4.54 26.60
CA GLU A 296 4.47 -5.07 26.67
C GLU A 296 3.47 -3.97 27.03
N ASP A 297 3.85 -3.04 27.91
CA ASP A 297 3.00 -1.92 28.32
C ASP A 297 2.92 -0.87 27.21
N VAL A 298 4.05 -0.55 26.57
CA VAL A 298 4.09 0.38 25.44
C VAL A 298 3.26 -0.16 24.27
N CYS A 299 3.49 -1.42 23.88
CA CYS A 299 2.76 -2.04 22.79
C CYS A 299 1.27 -2.22 23.13
N GLY A 300 0.98 -2.63 24.35
CA GLY A 300 -0.38 -2.75 24.87
C GLY A 300 -1.12 -1.41 24.97
N LYS A 301 -0.42 -0.28 25.08
CA LYS A 301 -0.99 1.07 25.02
C LYS A 301 -1.22 1.49 23.57
N TYR A 302 -0.18 1.53 22.75
CA TYR A 302 -0.22 2.23 21.45
C TYR A 302 -0.58 1.37 20.24
N PHE A 303 -0.40 0.06 20.26
CA PHE A 303 -0.64 -0.76 19.08
C PHE A 303 -1.85 -1.68 19.27
N ASP A 304 -2.60 -1.89 18.20
CA ASP A 304 -3.52 -3.01 18.13
C ASP A 304 -2.69 -4.29 17.91
N MET A 305 -2.54 -5.08 18.98
CA MET A 305 -1.63 -6.23 18.99
C MET A 305 -2.04 -7.31 17.99
N ASP A 306 -3.35 -7.52 17.82
CA ASP A 306 -3.87 -8.49 16.88
C ASP A 306 -3.54 -8.08 15.44
N ASN A 307 -3.73 -6.81 15.08
CA ASN A 307 -3.35 -6.28 13.79
C ASN A 307 -1.83 -6.34 13.56
N MET A 308 -1.03 -5.84 14.49
CA MET A 308 0.43 -5.76 14.35
C MET A 308 1.05 -7.17 14.20
N LEU A 309 0.70 -8.10 15.08
CA LEU A 309 1.23 -9.47 15.04
C LEU A 309 0.76 -10.22 13.80
N THR A 310 -0.49 -10.03 13.37
CA THR A 310 -1.01 -10.66 12.15
C THR A 310 -0.34 -10.08 10.91
N TRP A 311 -0.13 -8.77 10.85
CA TRP A 311 0.60 -8.10 9.76
C TRP A 311 2.03 -8.64 9.63
N MET A 312 2.76 -8.73 10.75
CA MET A 312 4.11 -9.29 10.77
C MET A 312 4.12 -10.77 10.33
N ALA A 313 3.21 -11.59 10.88
CA ALA A 313 3.10 -13.00 10.51
C ALA A 313 2.79 -13.18 9.02
N PHE A 314 1.91 -12.35 8.46
CA PHE A 314 1.58 -12.38 7.04
C PHE A 314 2.82 -12.12 6.17
N HIS A 315 3.58 -11.06 6.43
CA HIS A 315 4.77 -10.73 5.63
C HIS A 315 5.90 -11.75 5.79
N ILE A 316 6.06 -12.32 6.98
CA ILE A 316 6.96 -13.46 7.22
C ILE A 316 6.59 -14.64 6.32
N LEU A 317 5.31 -15.02 6.28
CA LEU A 317 4.83 -16.14 5.47
C LEU A 317 4.91 -15.87 3.96
N MET A 318 4.66 -14.64 3.56
CA MET A 318 4.76 -14.21 2.16
C MET A 318 6.21 -13.99 1.73
N GLY A 319 7.18 -14.07 2.65
CA GLY A 319 8.59 -13.79 2.38
C GLY A 319 8.82 -12.37 1.86
N ASN A 320 8.01 -11.40 2.32
CA ASN A 320 8.10 -10.01 1.91
C ASN A 320 9.10 -9.27 2.81
N ILE A 321 10.32 -9.13 2.33
CA ILE A 321 11.48 -8.61 3.08
C ILE A 321 11.65 -7.09 3.01
N ASP A 322 10.72 -6.37 2.39
CA ASP A 322 10.82 -4.91 2.18
C ASP A 322 9.74 -4.14 2.95
N THR A 323 9.42 -4.60 4.17
CA THR A 323 8.30 -4.10 4.99
C THR A 323 8.70 -3.59 6.38
N GLN A 324 9.94 -3.85 6.79
CA GLN A 324 10.53 -3.47 8.08
C GLN A 324 10.63 -1.97 8.31
N SER A 325 10.91 -1.18 7.26
CA SER A 325 11.11 0.27 7.37
C SER A 325 10.41 1.06 6.27
N ARG A 326 9.55 0.42 5.47
CA ARG A 326 8.84 1.00 4.33
C ARG A 326 7.67 0.12 3.92
N ASN A 327 6.96 0.51 2.86
CA ASN A 327 5.86 -0.27 2.27
C ASN A 327 4.72 -0.59 3.25
N VAL A 328 4.48 0.34 4.18
CA VAL A 328 3.39 0.26 5.14
C VAL A 328 2.89 1.67 5.46
N TYR A 329 1.60 1.77 5.76
CA TYR A 329 1.01 2.94 6.38
C TYR A 329 0.73 2.62 7.84
N ILE A 330 0.81 3.65 8.68
CA ILE A 330 0.27 3.59 10.04
C ILE A 330 -0.97 4.49 10.12
N TYR A 331 -2.02 3.98 10.74
CA TYR A 331 -3.29 4.66 10.91
C TYR A 331 -3.72 4.66 12.38
N SER A 332 -4.28 5.77 12.85
CA SER A 332 -4.87 5.88 14.19
C SER A 332 -6.11 6.80 14.15
N PRO A 333 -7.28 6.37 14.63
CA PRO A 333 -8.47 7.22 14.74
C PRO A 333 -8.22 8.46 15.60
N LEU A 334 -9.02 9.51 15.45
CA LEU A 334 -8.84 10.73 16.24
C LEU A 334 -8.96 10.44 17.75
N ASN A 335 -9.94 9.63 18.15
CA ASN A 335 -10.29 9.37 19.56
C ASN A 335 -9.74 8.04 20.12
N SER A 336 -8.68 7.49 19.53
CA SER A 336 -8.02 6.28 20.02
C SER A 336 -6.50 6.47 20.09
N GLU A 337 -5.84 5.92 21.10
CA GLU A 337 -4.37 5.87 21.15
C GLU A 337 -3.79 4.73 20.30
N LYS A 338 -4.66 3.87 19.75
CA LYS A 338 -4.26 2.71 18.96
C LYS A 338 -3.82 3.06 17.55
N TRP A 339 -2.70 2.48 17.16
CA TRP A 339 -2.11 2.50 15.84
C TRP A 339 -2.25 1.12 15.18
N TYR A 340 -2.56 1.16 13.89
CA TYR A 340 -2.78 0.02 13.01
C TYR A 340 -1.80 0.06 11.84
N PHE A 341 -1.24 -1.09 11.49
CA PHE A 341 -0.42 -1.30 10.31
C PHE A 341 -1.29 -1.64 9.11
N TRP A 342 -1.05 -0.96 8.00
CA TRP A 342 -1.79 -1.12 6.75
C TRP A 342 -0.81 -1.28 5.58
N SER A 343 -0.70 -2.52 5.08
CA SER A 343 0.27 -2.89 4.06
C SER A 343 0.17 -2.07 2.77
N TRP A 344 1.32 -1.83 2.14
CA TRP A 344 1.44 -1.21 0.84
C TRP A 344 2.51 -1.94 0.02
N ASP A 345 2.46 -1.82 -1.30
CA ASP A 345 3.51 -2.31 -2.22
C ASP A 345 4.08 -3.71 -1.92
N ASN A 346 3.29 -4.74 -2.23
CA ASN A 346 3.59 -6.13 -1.90
C ASN A 346 4.19 -6.92 -3.09
N ASP A 347 4.77 -6.24 -4.09
CA ASP A 347 5.29 -6.92 -5.28
C ASP A 347 6.61 -7.67 -5.04
N GLY A 348 7.32 -7.36 -3.94
CA GLY A 348 8.45 -8.14 -3.42
C GLY A 348 8.07 -9.45 -2.70
N ALA A 349 6.78 -9.70 -2.46
CA ALA A 349 6.32 -10.94 -1.85
C ALA A 349 6.49 -12.15 -2.78
N LEU A 350 6.72 -13.35 -2.22
CA LEU A 350 6.85 -14.61 -2.98
C LEU A 350 7.90 -14.54 -4.11
N GLU A 351 8.93 -13.72 -3.96
CA GLU A 351 9.97 -13.55 -4.98
C GLU A 351 11.12 -14.54 -4.81
N GLN A 352 11.28 -15.16 -3.64
CA GLN A 352 12.45 -15.98 -3.29
C GLN A 352 12.78 -17.05 -4.34
N THR A 353 11.81 -17.88 -4.74
CA THR A 353 12.01 -18.91 -5.77
C THR A 353 12.36 -18.29 -7.12
N THR A 354 11.75 -17.15 -7.47
CA THR A 354 12.06 -16.44 -8.72
C THR A 354 13.49 -15.89 -8.71
N ARG A 355 13.95 -15.34 -7.59
CA ARG A 355 15.34 -14.89 -7.41
C ARG A 355 16.34 -16.03 -7.53
N LEU A 356 16.05 -17.18 -6.92
CA LEU A 356 16.87 -18.39 -7.03
C LEU A 356 16.99 -18.86 -8.48
N VAL A 357 15.87 -18.96 -9.20
CA VAL A 357 15.86 -19.35 -10.63
C VAL A 357 16.63 -18.35 -11.50
N ARG A 358 16.57 -17.05 -11.18
CA ARG A 358 17.30 -15.99 -11.89
C ARG A 358 18.79 -15.92 -11.55
N GLY A 359 19.29 -16.73 -10.62
CA GLY A 359 20.68 -16.66 -10.14
C GLY A 359 20.99 -15.40 -9.31
N ASN A 360 19.97 -14.67 -8.89
CA ASN A 360 20.07 -13.43 -8.10
C ASN A 360 19.80 -13.71 -6.61
N SER A 361 20.50 -14.68 -6.02
CA SER A 361 20.37 -14.96 -4.57
C SER A 361 21.16 -13.93 -3.75
N THR A 362 20.82 -12.66 -3.87
CA THR A 362 21.40 -11.61 -3.01
C THR A 362 20.76 -11.57 -1.65
N ALA A 363 19.55 -12.12 -1.51
CA ALA A 363 18.87 -12.09 -0.23
C ALA A 363 19.49 -13.09 0.74
N ARG A 364 20.13 -12.57 1.78
CA ARG A 364 20.84 -13.38 2.77
C ARG A 364 19.81 -14.13 3.62
N GLY A 365 20.15 -15.34 4.09
CA GLY A 365 19.18 -16.18 4.81
C GLY A 365 18.52 -15.51 6.04
N TRP A 366 19.17 -14.50 6.62
CA TRP A 366 18.66 -13.71 7.74
C TRP A 366 17.67 -12.60 7.36
N GLU A 367 17.55 -12.25 6.08
CA GLU A 367 16.56 -11.27 5.61
C GLU A 367 15.15 -11.87 5.51
N TYR A 368 15.03 -13.20 5.65
CA TYR A 368 13.75 -13.90 5.60
C TYR A 368 13.30 -14.35 6.98
N GLY A 369 11.98 -14.30 7.18
CA GLY A 369 11.36 -14.79 8.40
C GLY A 369 11.48 -13.81 9.55
N ILE A 370 11.48 -14.33 10.77
CA ILE A 370 11.42 -13.51 11.99
C ILE A 370 12.65 -12.62 12.18
N SER A 371 13.82 -12.99 11.64
CA SER A 371 15.05 -12.18 11.76
C SER A 371 15.02 -10.87 10.96
N ASN A 372 13.98 -10.66 10.16
CA ASN A 372 13.74 -9.39 9.47
C ASN A 372 13.03 -8.34 10.35
N TYR A 373 12.59 -8.71 11.56
CA TYR A 373 11.78 -7.89 12.47
C TYR A 373 12.40 -7.73 13.85
#